data_AF-A0A8J7TNU3-F1
#
_entry.id   AF-A0A8J7TNU3-F1
#
_cell.length_a   1.000
_cell.length_b   1.000
_cell.length_c   1.000
_cell.angle_alpha   90.00
_cell.angle_beta   90.00
_cell.angle_gamma   90.00
#
_symmetry.space_group_name_H-M   'P 1'
#
loop_
_entity.id
_entity.type
_entity.pdbx_description
1 polymer ?
#
loop_
_entity_poly.entity_id
_entity_poly.type
_entity_poly.pdbx_seq_one_letter_code
_entity_poly.pdbx_strand_id
1 'polypeptide(L)'
;MSFFSFLSEPIPRFAFGLVVLVLGFSYMYKGWNACVLGRFNYWSGFLPITMISPWLTHLPPGKRSLIKRKEGMLAHMFVGPSFFICGLLCICAGCDFVNLPGTKTLNLILNGGDPNKPTAVSFDENTGRYAFPILVKSGGKFYKHFFETRISEEHDILGRKLDKMIPDQETNIDGARIKHASGK
;
A
#
# COMPACT_ATOMS: atom_id res chain seq x y z
N MET A 1 14.24 19.24 27.60
CA MET A 1 14.59 17.85 27.22
C MET A 1 13.95 17.59 25.87
N SER A 2 14.73 17.41 24.79
CA SER A 2 14.14 17.12 23.47
C SER A 2 13.54 15.72 23.49
N PHE A 3 12.44 15.50 22.77
CA PHE A 3 11.80 14.18 22.64
C PHE A 3 12.80 13.09 22.21
N PHE A 4 13.79 13.46 21.40
CA PHE A 4 14.88 12.58 20.96
C PHE A 4 15.82 12.16 22.09
N SER A 5 16.05 13.02 23.08
CA SER A 5 16.85 12.69 24.28
C SER A 5 16.10 11.78 25.27
N PHE A 6 14.78 11.69 25.15
CA PHE A 6 13.96 10.78 25.97
C PHE A 6 13.92 9.38 25.36
N LEU A 7 13.82 9.27 24.04
CA LEU A 7 13.86 7.98 23.32
C LEU A 7 15.24 7.32 23.28
N SER A 8 16.31 8.04 23.62
CA SER A 8 17.65 7.46 23.77
C SER A 8 17.84 6.67 25.07
N GLU A 9 16.98 6.88 26.07
CA GLU A 9 17.04 6.11 27.31
C GLU A 9 16.38 4.72 27.12
N PRO A 10 17.00 3.65 27.65
CA PRO A 10 16.57 2.27 27.38
C PRO A 10 15.15 1.96 27.88
N ILE A 11 14.77 2.49 29.05
CA ILE A 11 13.47 2.23 29.67
C ILE A 11 12.33 2.93 28.89
N PRO A 12 12.40 4.25 28.61
CA PRO A 12 11.42 4.92 27.75
C PRO A 12 11.31 4.31 26.36
N ARG A 13 12.44 3.94 25.75
CA ARG A 13 12.47 3.33 24.42
C ARG A 13 11.73 1.99 24.39
N PHE A 14 11.98 1.15 25.38
CA PHE A 14 11.29 -0.14 25.51
C PHE A 14 9.78 0.05 25.75
N ALA A 15 9.40 0.95 26.66
CA ALA A 15 8.00 1.25 26.94
C ALA A 15 7.28 1.80 25.70
N PHE A 16 7.93 2.69 24.95
CA PHE A 16 7.42 3.21 23.69
C PHE A 16 7.26 2.09 22.65
N GLY A 17 8.26 1.20 22.52
CA GLY A 17 8.20 0.03 21.66
C GLY A 17 6.99 -0.86 21.96
N LEU A 18 6.72 -1.15 23.23
CA LEU A 18 5.52 -1.91 23.64
C LEU A 18 4.22 -1.20 23.26
N VAL A 19 4.13 0.11 23.48
CA VAL A 19 2.96 0.91 23.08
C VAL A 19 2.73 0.84 21.57
N VAL A 20 3.79 0.99 20.77
CA VAL A 20 3.73 0.91 19.31
C VAL A 20 3.33 -0.49 18.84
N LEU A 21 3.77 -1.54 19.55
CA LEU A 21 3.43 -2.93 19.25
C LEU A 21 1.95 -3.21 19.53
N VAL A 22 1.41 -2.76 20.67
CA VAL A 22 -0.03 -2.83 21.00
C VAL A 22 -0.88 -2.05 19.99
N LEU A 23 -0.40 -0.89 19.55
CA LEU A 23 -1.03 -0.12 18.48
C LEU A 23 -1.07 -0.90 17.16
N GLY A 24 0.03 -1.58 16.82
CA GLY A 24 0.11 -2.42 15.64
C GLY A 24 -0.95 -3.53 15.64
N PHE A 25 -1.12 -4.26 16.75
CA PHE A 25 -2.20 -5.25 16.87
C PHE A 25 -3.60 -4.63 16.82
N SER A 26 -3.79 -3.43 17.38
CA SER A 26 -5.06 -2.71 17.28
C SER A 26 -5.40 -2.36 15.82
N TYR A 27 -4.41 -1.98 15.01
CA TYR A 27 -4.57 -1.81 13.57
C TYR A 27 -4.89 -3.11 12.85
N MET A 28 -4.25 -4.23 13.20
CA MET A 28 -4.56 -5.55 12.60
C MET A 28 -6.01 -5.95 12.86
N TYR A 29 -6.50 -5.78 14.09
CA TYR A 29 -7.90 -6.02 14.44
C TYR A 29 -8.86 -5.12 13.64
N LYS A 30 -8.50 -3.84 13.45
CA LYS A 30 -9.28 -2.90 12.64
C LYS A 30 -9.29 -3.29 11.16
N GLY A 31 -8.13 -3.70 10.63
CA GLY A 31 -7.97 -4.21 9.28
C GLY A 31 -8.86 -5.43 9.06
N TRP A 32 -8.89 -6.36 10.01
CA TRP A 32 -9.78 -7.51 9.98
C TRP A 32 -11.26 -7.11 9.91
N ASN A 33 -11.71 -6.23 10.80
CA ASN A 33 -13.10 -5.75 10.79
C ASN A 33 -13.46 -5.01 9.49
N ALA A 34 -12.55 -4.19 8.97
CA ALA A 34 -12.76 -3.46 7.72
C ALA A 34 -12.76 -4.39 6.48
N CYS A 35 -11.84 -5.36 6.41
CA CYS A 35 -11.71 -6.29 5.30
C CYS A 35 -12.73 -7.42 5.30
N VAL A 36 -13.13 -7.92 6.47
CA VAL A 36 -14.04 -9.08 6.57
C VAL A 36 -15.48 -8.63 6.76
N LEU A 37 -15.73 -7.72 7.70
CA LEU A 37 -17.09 -7.25 7.99
C LEU A 37 -17.50 -6.06 7.12
N GLY A 38 -16.57 -5.46 6.36
CA GLY A 38 -16.87 -4.30 5.51
C GLY A 38 -17.18 -3.05 6.29
N ARG A 39 -16.79 -3.03 7.57
CA ARG A 39 -17.28 -2.11 8.58
C ARG A 39 -16.11 -1.59 9.37
N PHE A 40 -16.01 -0.28 9.49
CA PHE A 40 -15.03 0.32 10.36
C PHE A 40 -15.59 1.53 11.10
N ASN A 41 -15.15 1.65 12.34
CA ASN A 41 -15.38 2.84 13.15
C ASN A 41 -14.25 3.82 12.89
N TYR A 42 -14.60 5.05 12.55
CA TYR A 42 -13.65 6.15 12.38
C TYR A 42 -14.14 7.37 13.16
N TRP A 43 -13.19 8.21 13.53
CA TRP A 43 -13.49 9.44 14.22
C TRP A 43 -13.77 10.52 13.17
N SER A 44 -14.92 11.19 13.24
CA SER A 44 -15.34 12.18 12.23
C SER A 44 -14.45 13.42 12.18
N GLY A 45 -13.62 13.66 13.20
CA GLY A 45 -12.67 14.76 13.23
C GLY A 45 -11.41 14.53 12.41
N PHE A 46 -11.12 13.31 11.92
CA PHE A 46 -9.89 13.03 11.18
C PHE A 46 -9.98 11.79 10.26
N LEU A 47 -9.20 11.79 9.19
CA LEU A 47 -9.09 10.67 8.24
C LEU A 47 -8.65 9.34 8.90
N PRO A 48 -9.05 8.18 8.35
CA PRO A 48 -8.78 6.87 8.95
C PRO A 48 -7.30 6.52 9.10
N ILE A 49 -6.39 7.23 8.43
CA ILE A 49 -4.95 6.91 8.33
C ILE A 49 -4.13 7.47 9.50
N THR A 50 -4.70 8.26 10.40
CA THR A 50 -3.92 8.84 11.51
C THR A 50 -3.69 7.89 12.67
N MET A 51 -2.61 8.14 13.43
CA MET A 51 -2.24 7.41 14.66
C MET A 51 -3.33 7.39 15.73
N ILE A 52 -4.35 8.27 15.67
CA ILE A 52 -5.46 8.35 16.63
C ILE A 52 -6.54 7.28 16.32
N SER A 53 -6.71 6.94 15.04
CA SER A 53 -7.66 5.96 14.53
C SER A 53 -7.64 4.58 15.23
N PRO A 54 -6.48 3.96 15.53
CA PRO A 54 -6.40 2.67 16.23
C PRO A 54 -6.66 2.75 17.74
N TRP A 55 -6.48 3.90 18.38
CA TRP A 55 -6.80 4.03 19.81
C TRP A 55 -8.31 4.02 20.05
N LEU A 56 -9.06 4.58 19.10
CA LEU A 56 -10.51 4.73 19.19
C LEU A 56 -11.29 3.51 18.68
N THR A 57 -10.62 2.44 18.23
CA THR A 57 -11.30 1.21 17.76
C THR A 57 -11.99 0.44 18.87
N HIS A 58 -11.47 0.56 20.09
CA HIS A 58 -11.98 -0.16 21.25
C HIS A 58 -13.19 0.55 21.88
N LEU A 59 -13.50 1.77 21.43
CA LEU A 59 -14.61 2.55 21.96
C LEU A 59 -15.87 2.37 21.10
N PRO A 60 -16.99 1.90 21.68
CA PRO A 60 -18.23 1.74 20.95
C PRO A 60 -18.82 3.11 20.53
N PRO A 61 -19.44 3.21 19.34
CA PRO A 61 -20.07 4.45 18.92
C PRO A 61 -21.32 4.75 19.75
N GLY A 62 -21.30 5.85 20.51
CA GLY A 62 -22.46 6.37 21.24
C GLY A 62 -23.30 7.36 20.43
N LYS A 63 -24.54 7.64 20.87
CA LYS A 63 -25.50 8.54 20.19
C LYS A 63 -24.98 9.97 19.96
N ARG A 64 -24.01 10.43 20.78
CA ARG A 64 -23.32 11.73 20.65
C ARG A 64 -21.82 11.59 20.41
N SER A 65 -21.36 10.40 20.00
CA SER A 65 -19.95 10.15 19.75
C SER A 65 -19.53 10.74 18.41
N LEU A 66 -18.32 11.29 18.39
CA LEU A 66 -17.60 11.64 17.17
C LEU A 66 -17.14 10.37 16.42
N ILE A 67 -17.28 9.19 17.01
CA ILE A 67 -17.03 7.92 16.33
C ILE A 67 -18.25 7.59 15.46
N LYS A 68 -18.01 7.54 14.15
CA LYS A 68 -18.98 7.16 13.13
C LYS A 68 -18.59 5.82 12.55
N ARG A 69 -19.60 5.02 12.21
CA ARG A 69 -19.42 3.75 11.52
C ARG A 69 -19.63 3.95 10.03
N LYS A 70 -18.67 3.53 9.22
CA LYS A 70 -18.80 3.47 7.76
C LYS A 70 -18.84 2.03 7.33
N GLU A 71 -19.73 1.73 6.40
CA GLU A 71 -19.84 0.41 5.79
C GLU A 71 -19.74 0.56 4.27
N GLY A 72 -19.21 -0.46 3.60
CA GLY A 72 -19.26 -0.55 2.15
C GLY A 72 -17.96 -1.05 1.51
N MET A 73 -18.00 -1.19 0.19
CA MET A 73 -16.94 -1.82 -0.60
C MET A 73 -15.57 -1.13 -0.46
N LEU A 74 -15.56 0.20 -0.26
CA LEU A 74 -14.33 0.96 0.03
C LEU A 74 -13.63 0.51 1.31
N ALA A 75 -14.40 0.03 2.31
CA ALA A 75 -13.83 -0.50 3.54
C ALA A 75 -13.00 -1.76 3.26
N HIS A 76 -13.53 -2.65 2.42
CA HIS A 76 -12.88 -3.90 2.03
C HIS A 76 -11.65 -3.67 1.15
N MET A 77 -11.78 -2.81 0.13
CA MET A 77 -10.77 -2.70 -0.92
C MET A 77 -9.58 -1.79 -0.55
N PHE A 78 -9.81 -0.73 0.22
CA PHE A 78 -8.78 0.28 0.48
C PHE A 78 -8.48 0.44 1.96
N VAL A 79 -9.51 0.61 2.79
CA VAL A 79 -9.33 0.94 4.20
C VAL A 79 -8.75 -0.23 4.98
N GLY A 80 -9.31 -1.43 4.82
CA GLY A 80 -8.83 -2.63 5.51
C GLY A 80 -7.37 -2.98 5.16
N PRO A 81 -6.99 -3.04 3.87
CA PRO A 81 -5.60 -3.27 3.48
C PRO A 81 -4.66 -2.19 4.01
N SER A 82 -5.08 -0.91 3.99
CA SER A 82 -4.27 0.16 4.56
C SER A 82 -4.00 -0.03 6.07
N PHE A 83 -5.00 -0.49 6.82
CA PHE A 83 -4.82 -0.81 8.25
C PHE A 83 -3.89 -1.99 8.48
N PHE A 84 -3.93 -3.02 7.63
CA PHE A 84 -2.97 -4.11 7.71
C PHE A 84 -1.54 -3.65 7.44
N ILE A 85 -1.34 -2.80 6.43
CA ILE A 85 0.00 -2.26 6.12
C ILE A 85 0.51 -1.41 7.29
N CYS A 86 -0.30 -0.48 7.81
CA CYS A 86 0.07 0.33 8.97
C CYS A 86 0.32 -0.53 10.21
N GLY A 87 -0.53 -1.53 10.46
CA GLY A 87 -0.39 -2.45 11.59
C GLY A 87 0.91 -3.25 11.54
N LEU A 88 1.24 -3.81 10.36
CA LEU A 88 2.49 -4.54 10.14
C LEU A 88 3.71 -3.66 10.40
N LEU A 89 3.72 -2.42 9.90
CA LEU A 89 4.81 -1.47 10.14
C LEU A 89 4.91 -1.06 11.61
N CYS A 90 3.78 -0.86 12.30
CA CYS A 90 3.81 -0.61 13.75
C CYS A 90 4.35 -1.83 14.52
N ILE A 91 3.95 -3.06 14.18
CA ILE A 91 4.49 -4.27 14.83
C ILE A 91 6.00 -4.37 14.60
N CYS A 92 6.48 -4.17 13.37
CA CYS A 92 7.90 -4.25 13.06
C CYS A 92 8.71 -3.17 13.82
N ALA A 93 8.23 -1.93 13.83
CA ALA A 93 8.89 -0.84 14.57
C ALA A 93 8.88 -1.09 16.08
N GLY A 94 7.74 -1.55 16.61
CA GLY A 94 7.61 -1.92 18.02
C GLY A 94 8.60 -3.00 18.42
N CYS A 95 8.74 -4.05 17.59
CA CYS A 95 9.74 -5.10 17.75
C CYS A 95 11.17 -4.54 17.74
N ASP A 96 11.52 -3.70 16.77
CA ASP A 96 12.86 -3.10 16.67
C ASP A 96 13.19 -2.21 17.89
N PHE A 97 12.20 -1.45 18.39
CA PHE A 97 12.37 -0.66 19.62
C PHE A 97 12.63 -1.51 20.87
N VAL A 98 12.05 -2.71 20.96
CA VAL A 98 12.29 -3.67 22.07
C VAL A 98 13.46 -4.62 21.81
N ASN A 99 14.31 -4.34 20.81
CA ASN A 99 15.46 -5.14 20.40
C ASN A 99 15.12 -6.54 19.83
N LEU A 100 13.93 -6.71 19.27
CA LEU A 100 13.54 -7.88 18.48
C LEU A 100 13.73 -7.59 16.98
N PRO A 101 14.04 -8.60 16.15
CA PRO A 101 14.35 -8.39 14.73
C PRO A 101 13.09 -8.17 13.87
N GLY A 102 12.35 -7.08 14.09
CA GLY A 102 11.11 -6.77 13.38
C GLY A 102 11.33 -6.48 11.90
N THR A 103 11.99 -5.36 11.59
CA THR A 103 12.25 -4.95 10.20
C THR A 103 13.14 -5.94 9.45
N LYS A 104 14.07 -6.61 10.15
CA LYS A 104 14.90 -7.68 9.57
C LYS A 104 14.05 -8.87 9.11
N THR A 105 13.09 -9.30 9.93
CA THR A 105 12.16 -10.38 9.57
C THR A 105 11.25 -9.97 8.41
N LEU A 106 10.76 -8.73 8.41
CA LEU A 106 9.96 -8.21 7.31
C LEU A 106 10.74 -8.23 5.97
N ASN A 107 12.00 -7.80 5.97
CA ASN A 107 12.84 -7.85 4.77
C ASN A 107 13.10 -9.28 4.32
N LEU A 108 13.34 -10.22 5.25
CA LEU A 108 13.51 -11.63 4.91
C LEU A 108 12.29 -12.18 4.18
N ILE A 109 11.08 -11.88 4.67
CA ILE A 109 9.82 -12.29 4.04
C ILE A 109 9.66 -11.63 2.67
N LEU A 110 9.85 -10.31 2.57
CA LEU A 110 9.71 -9.56 1.30
C LEU A 110 10.74 -10.00 0.24
N ASN A 111 11.91 -10.46 0.66
CA ASN A 111 12.95 -10.97 -0.23
C ASN A 111 12.77 -12.44 -0.62
N GLY A 112 11.74 -13.12 -0.08
CA GLY A 112 11.48 -14.54 -0.31
C GLY A 112 12.49 -15.47 0.37
N GLY A 113 13.01 -15.07 1.54
CA GLY A 113 13.98 -15.84 2.31
C GLY A 113 15.45 -15.61 1.93
N ASP A 114 15.73 -14.77 0.93
CA ASP A 114 17.10 -14.46 0.49
C ASP A 114 17.68 -13.25 1.23
N PRO A 115 18.69 -13.43 2.11
CA PRO A 115 19.29 -12.36 2.88
C PRO A 115 20.24 -11.46 2.05
N ASN A 116 20.64 -11.89 0.85
CA ASN A 116 21.59 -11.13 0.02
C ASN A 116 20.90 -10.06 -0.83
N LYS A 117 19.56 -10.10 -0.91
CA LYS A 117 18.79 -9.11 -1.64
C LYS A 117 18.76 -7.77 -0.90
N PRO A 118 18.74 -6.65 -1.64
CA PRO A 118 18.70 -5.33 -1.03
C PRO A 118 17.46 -5.17 -0.13
N THR A 119 17.61 -4.47 0.99
CA THR A 119 16.53 -4.20 1.93
C THR A 119 15.37 -3.46 1.25
N ALA A 120 14.17 -4.01 1.38
CA ALA A 120 12.93 -3.42 0.88
C ALA A 120 12.41 -2.31 1.81
N VAL A 121 12.59 -2.48 3.12
CA VAL A 121 12.16 -1.55 4.18
C VAL A 121 13.33 -1.31 5.13
N SER A 122 13.55 -0.08 5.54
CA SER A 122 14.54 0.26 6.57
C SER A 122 13.88 1.12 7.63
N PHE A 123 14.15 0.81 8.89
CA PHE A 123 13.65 1.55 10.04
C PHE A 123 14.84 2.06 10.85
N ASP A 124 14.83 3.35 11.18
CA ASP A 124 15.81 3.95 12.10
C ASP A 124 15.18 4.12 13.47
N GLU A 125 15.63 3.31 14.42
CA GLU A 125 15.14 3.29 15.80
C GLU A 125 15.45 4.59 16.56
N ASN A 126 16.49 5.34 16.17
CA ASN A 126 16.85 6.57 16.88
C ASN A 126 15.96 7.75 16.47
N THR A 127 15.52 7.77 15.21
CA THR A 127 14.65 8.82 14.68
C THR A 127 13.18 8.42 14.58
N GLY A 128 12.88 7.13 14.69
CA GLY A 128 11.55 6.54 14.50
C GLY A 128 11.06 6.61 13.04
N ARG A 129 11.97 6.80 12.08
CA ARG A 129 11.62 7.01 10.67
C ARG A 129 11.72 5.73 9.86
N TYR A 130 10.67 5.47 9.08
CA TYR A 130 10.69 4.48 8.02
C TYR A 130 11.20 5.08 6.72
N ALA A 131 12.05 4.33 6.03
CA ALA A 131 12.36 4.53 4.63
C ALA A 131 12.01 3.27 3.83
N PHE A 132 11.55 3.47 2.60
CA PHE A 132 11.10 2.41 1.70
C PHE A 132 11.95 2.40 0.43
N PRO A 133 13.19 1.88 0.47
CA PRO A 133 14.05 1.80 -0.71
C PRO A 133 13.39 1.09 -1.89
N ILE A 134 12.50 0.13 -1.64
CA ILE A 134 11.76 -0.57 -2.69
C ILE A 134 10.90 0.38 -3.53
N LEU A 135 10.20 1.34 -2.90
CA LEU A 135 9.34 2.29 -3.59
C LEU A 135 10.15 3.29 -4.42
N VAL A 136 11.33 3.69 -3.93
CA VAL A 136 12.24 4.57 -4.68
C VAL A 136 12.78 3.86 -5.92
N LYS A 137 13.16 2.58 -5.79
CA LYS A 137 13.68 1.77 -6.91
C LYS A 137 12.60 1.37 -7.90
N SER A 138 11.39 1.04 -7.44
CA SER A 138 10.27 0.65 -8.29
C SER A 138 9.54 1.84 -8.88
N GLY A 139 9.51 2.99 -8.20
CA GLY A 139 8.78 4.19 -8.63
C GLY A 139 9.26 4.72 -9.98
N GLY A 140 10.56 4.69 -10.24
CA GLY A 140 11.11 5.05 -11.56
C GLY A 140 10.64 4.13 -12.69
N LYS A 141 10.45 2.83 -12.41
CA LYS A 141 9.94 1.86 -13.40
C LYS A 141 8.42 1.94 -13.55
N PHE A 142 7.69 2.14 -12.45
CA PHE A 142 6.24 2.30 -12.44
C PHE A 142 5.81 3.58 -13.18
N TYR A 143 6.51 4.71 -12.95
CA TYR A 143 6.22 5.96 -13.64
C TYR A 143 6.39 5.81 -15.16
N LYS A 144 7.48 5.18 -15.61
CA LYS A 144 7.69 4.87 -17.03
C LYS A 144 6.60 3.95 -17.59
N HIS A 145 6.23 2.89 -16.88
CA HIS A 145 5.19 1.97 -17.35
C HIS A 145 3.77 2.56 -17.35
N PHE A 146 3.44 3.48 -16.46
CA PHE A 146 2.09 4.07 -16.41
C PHE A 146 1.94 5.37 -17.20
N PHE A 147 2.98 6.19 -17.30
CA PHE A 147 2.91 7.51 -17.95
C PHE A 147 3.65 7.59 -19.29
N GLU A 148 4.74 6.84 -19.49
CA GLU A 148 5.44 6.81 -20.80
C GLU A 148 4.91 5.74 -21.74
N THR A 149 4.23 4.71 -21.21
CA THR A 149 3.50 3.76 -22.05
C THR A 149 2.20 4.44 -22.49
N ARG A 150 2.28 5.35 -23.47
CA ARG A 150 1.13 5.59 -24.34
C ARG A 150 0.70 4.21 -24.81
N ILE A 151 -0.58 3.87 -24.60
CA ILE A 151 -1.18 2.64 -25.09
C ILE A 151 -0.80 2.53 -26.57
N SER A 152 0.18 1.70 -26.87
CA SER A 152 0.55 1.38 -28.24
C SER A 152 -0.54 0.43 -28.70
N GLU A 153 -1.54 0.94 -29.41
CA GLU A 153 -2.62 0.15 -29.99
C GLU A 153 -2.11 -0.94 -30.96
N GLU A 154 -0.80 -0.95 -31.26
CA GLU A 154 -0.17 -1.98 -32.08
C GLU A 154 0.19 -3.25 -31.32
N HIS A 155 0.23 -3.30 -29.98
CA HIS A 155 0.68 -4.51 -29.26
C HIS A 155 -0.26 -4.91 -28.12
N ASP A 156 -0.62 -6.19 -28.09
CA ASP A 156 -1.43 -6.80 -27.02
C ASP A 156 -0.67 -6.77 -25.67
N ILE A 157 -1.37 -7.01 -24.55
CA ILE A 157 -0.82 -7.01 -23.17
C ILE A 157 0.36 -8.01 -23.01
N LEU A 158 0.45 -8.99 -23.91
CA LEU A 158 1.54 -9.97 -24.02
C LEU A 158 2.64 -9.60 -25.05
N GLY A 159 2.64 -8.37 -25.58
CA GLY A 159 3.66 -7.86 -26.50
C GLY A 159 3.59 -8.41 -27.92
N ARG A 160 2.45 -8.97 -28.34
CA ARG A 160 2.25 -9.43 -29.73
C ARG A 160 1.71 -8.30 -30.59
N LYS A 161 2.21 -8.14 -31.81
CA LYS A 161 1.63 -7.20 -32.78
C LYS A 161 0.15 -7.54 -33.03
N LEU A 162 -0.74 -6.58 -32.78
CA LEU A 162 -2.12 -6.60 -33.22
C LEU A 162 -2.12 -6.24 -34.70
N ASP A 163 -2.15 -7.26 -35.56
CA ASP A 163 -2.51 -7.04 -36.96
C ASP A 163 -3.93 -6.48 -37.00
N LYS A 164 -4.11 -5.29 -37.59
CA LYS A 164 -5.39 -4.58 -37.71
C LYS A 164 -6.48 -5.56 -38.15
N MET A 165 -7.50 -5.77 -37.32
CA MET A 165 -8.66 -6.63 -37.65
C MET A 165 -9.64 -5.97 -38.63
N ILE A 166 -9.42 -4.70 -39.03
CA ILE A 166 -10.21 -4.04 -40.06
C ILE A 166 -9.44 -4.20 -41.38
N PRO A 167 -9.90 -5.03 -42.33
CA PRO A 167 -9.29 -5.06 -43.65
C PRO A 167 -9.49 -3.69 -44.32
N ASP A 168 -8.41 -3.12 -44.86
CA ASP A 168 -8.44 -1.94 -45.75
C ASP A 168 -9.08 -2.34 -47.10
N GLN A 169 -10.32 -2.83 -47.07
CA GLN A 169 -11.14 -3.06 -48.26
C GLN A 169 -12.13 -1.91 -48.39
N GLU A 170 -11.74 -0.86 -49.11
CA GLU A 170 -12.70 0.10 -49.64
C GLU A 170 -13.56 -0.61 -50.70
N THR A 171 -14.78 -0.99 -50.30
CA THR A 171 -15.85 -1.29 -51.23
C THR A 171 -16.54 0.00 -51.63
N ASN A 172 -16.72 0.23 -52.94
CA ASN A 172 -17.59 1.31 -53.39
C ASN A 172 -19.04 1.08 -52.90
N ILE A 173 -19.89 2.09 -52.98
CA ILE A 173 -21.31 2.10 -52.55
C ILE A 173 -22.10 0.93 -53.20
N ASP A 174 -21.66 0.45 -54.36
CA ASP A 174 -22.23 -0.70 -55.09
C ASP A 174 -21.59 -2.07 -54.75
N GLY A 175 -20.73 -2.14 -53.73
CA GLY A 175 -20.15 -3.40 -53.22
C GLY A 175 -19.01 -4.01 -54.05
N ALA A 176 -18.55 -3.36 -55.11
CA ALA A 176 -17.41 -3.82 -55.91
C ALA A 176 -16.06 -3.48 -55.27
N ARG A 177 -15.11 -4.43 -55.28
CA ARG A 177 -13.75 -4.26 -54.75
C ARG A 177 -12.90 -3.37 -55.67
N ILE A 178 -12.33 -2.29 -55.14
CA ILE A 178 -11.39 -1.42 -55.86
C ILE A 178 -10.00 -2.05 -55.82
N LYS A 179 -9.44 -2.43 -56.98
CA LYS A 179 -8.03 -2.81 -57.08
C LYS A 179 -7.20 -1.56 -57.37
N HIS A 180 -6.42 -1.09 -56.40
CA HIS A 180 -5.37 -0.14 -56.70
C HIS A 180 -4.27 -0.85 -57.49
N ALA A 181 -4.04 -0.39 -58.72
CA ALA A 181 -2.94 -0.86 -59.55
C ALA A 181 -1.61 -0.56 -58.83
N SER A 182 -0.84 -1.61 -58.55
CA SER A 182 0.52 -1.49 -58.01
C SER A 182 1.37 -0.78 -59.06
N GLY A 183 1.70 0.49 -58.81
CA GLY A 183 2.73 1.23 -59.52
C GLY A 183 4.11 0.73 -59.09
N LYS A 184 5.00 0.59 -60.08
CA LYS A 184 6.40 0.16 -59.95
C LYS A 184 7.23 1.06 -59.04
#